data_AF-A0A533SAW9-F1
#
_entry.id   AF-A0A533SAW9-F1
#
_cell.length_a   1.000
_cell.length_b   1.000
_cell.length_c   1.000
_cell.angle_alpha   90.00
_cell.angle_beta   90.00
_cell.angle_gamma   90.00
#
_symmetry.space_group_name_H-M   'P 1'
#
loop_
_entity.id
_entity.type
_entity.pdbx_description
1 polymer ?
#
loop_
_entity_poly.entity_id
_entity_poly.type
_entity_poly.pdbx_seq_one_letter_code
_entity_poly.pdbx_strand_id
1 'polypeptide(L)'
;MLKKLFLTSCAVLLAGNALAYTVSVNYNNSAPAWNTSALTGYMTTGAMMDGMTVQTTFLDGSQQSAVWADTGAASGAATASGFQLRESGDTWSGLWYFSNYATSGVASILIDAGAGNTVFDTGINADSPGSAGGRAFNVNNASSILAITATYSGQVYVNDILYGDLYRYLKIDFTNTGGFATGNSLSYISDTDNLLYAGDITPAVPEPSTMLLFGSGLAGLVLWRRKKQAK
;
A
#
# COMPACT_ATOMS: atom_id res chain seq x y z
N MET A 1 -45.70 -60.16 -5.11
CA MET A 1 -44.41 -59.77 -5.72
C MET A 1 -44.47 -58.30 -6.09
N LEU A 2 -43.93 -57.40 -5.27
CA LEU A 2 -43.91 -55.96 -5.54
C LEU A 2 -42.43 -55.52 -5.63
N LYS A 3 -41.97 -55.17 -6.84
CA LYS A 3 -40.59 -54.76 -7.11
C LYS A 3 -40.36 -53.35 -6.54
N LYS A 4 -39.42 -53.22 -5.60
CA LYS A 4 -38.92 -51.93 -5.10
C LYS A 4 -38.09 -51.27 -6.20
N LEU A 5 -38.53 -50.10 -6.66
CA LEU A 5 -37.78 -49.24 -7.56
C LEU A 5 -36.86 -48.35 -6.70
N PHE A 6 -35.55 -48.59 -6.74
CA PHE A 6 -34.57 -47.70 -6.13
C PHE A 6 -34.33 -46.52 -7.09
N LEU A 7 -34.69 -45.31 -6.64
CA LEU A 7 -34.34 -44.07 -7.33
C LEU A 7 -32.95 -43.63 -6.85
N THR A 8 -31.95 -43.77 -7.70
CA THR A 8 -30.59 -43.26 -7.43
C THR A 8 -30.58 -41.77 -7.76
N SER A 9 -30.56 -40.91 -6.74
CA SER A 9 -30.40 -39.46 -6.91
C SER A 9 -28.96 -39.16 -7.36
N CYS A 10 -28.79 -38.67 -8.58
CA CYS A 10 -27.51 -38.20 -9.09
C CYS A 10 -27.28 -36.77 -8.60
N ALA A 11 -26.43 -36.59 -7.57
CA ALA A 11 -26.04 -35.27 -7.11
C ALA A 11 -25.10 -34.64 -8.15
N VAL A 12 -25.58 -33.63 -8.87
CA VAL A 12 -24.75 -32.79 -9.73
C VAL A 12 -23.92 -31.88 -8.82
N LEU A 13 -22.63 -32.17 -8.67
CA LEU A 13 -21.67 -31.27 -8.08
C LEU A 13 -21.40 -30.13 -9.09
N LEU A 14 -21.99 -28.97 -8.85
CA LEU A 14 -21.61 -27.73 -9.52
C LEU A 14 -20.23 -27.31 -8.97
N ALA A 15 -19.16 -27.65 -9.69
CA ALA A 15 -17.86 -27.06 -9.44
C ALA A 15 -17.91 -25.58 -9.85
N GLY A 16 -17.96 -24.68 -8.86
CA GLY A 16 -17.79 -23.25 -9.12
C GLY A 16 -16.35 -23.00 -9.57
N ASN A 17 -16.17 -22.38 -10.73
CA ASN A 17 -14.86 -21.88 -11.16
C ASN A 17 -14.47 -20.72 -10.23
N ALA A 18 -13.53 -20.95 -9.31
CA ALA A 18 -12.86 -19.84 -8.64
C ALA A 18 -11.89 -19.20 -9.63
N LEU A 19 -12.04 -17.90 -9.87
CA LEU A 19 -11.04 -17.15 -10.64
C LEU A 19 -9.76 -17.08 -9.80
N ALA A 20 -8.66 -17.62 -10.33
CA ALA A 20 -7.37 -17.50 -9.69
C ALA A 20 -6.79 -16.10 -9.97
N TYR A 21 -6.19 -15.48 -8.97
CA TYR A 21 -5.31 -14.33 -9.13
C TYR A 21 -3.96 -14.64 -8.49
N THR A 22 -2.89 -14.03 -9.00
CA THR A 22 -1.58 -14.08 -8.37
C THR A 22 -1.27 -12.71 -7.78
N VAL A 23 -0.79 -12.68 -6.53
CA VAL A 23 -0.44 -11.45 -5.83
C VAL A 23 0.97 -11.61 -5.28
N SER A 24 1.83 -10.64 -5.59
CA SER A 24 3.13 -10.44 -4.95
C SER A 24 3.08 -9.13 -4.19
N VAL A 25 3.44 -9.16 -2.90
CA VAL A 25 3.60 -7.97 -2.07
C VAL A 25 5.10 -7.75 -1.83
N ASN A 26 5.60 -6.59 -2.23
CA ASN A 26 7.01 -6.21 -2.18
C ASN A 26 7.20 -4.92 -1.37
N TYR A 27 8.42 -4.75 -0.86
CA TYR A 27 8.83 -3.58 -0.10
C TYR A 27 10.09 -2.98 -0.73
N ASN A 28 10.00 -1.75 -1.23
CA ASN A 28 11.13 -1.01 -1.79
C ASN A 28 11.71 -0.05 -0.74
N ASN A 29 12.61 -0.59 0.08
CA ASN A 29 13.30 0.13 1.14
C ASN A 29 14.49 0.97 0.62
N SER A 30 14.70 1.02 -0.70
CA SER A 30 15.71 1.88 -1.33
C SER A 30 15.14 3.22 -1.80
N ALA A 31 13.81 3.41 -1.77
CA ALA A 31 13.19 4.69 -2.04
C ALA A 31 13.47 5.69 -0.89
N PRO A 32 13.46 7.01 -1.17
CA PRO A 32 13.63 8.03 -0.12
C PRO A 32 12.65 7.84 1.04
N ALA A 33 13.18 7.78 2.25
CA ALA A 33 12.41 7.64 3.48
C ALA A 33 11.78 8.97 3.92
N TRP A 34 10.80 8.87 4.80
CA TRP A 34 10.01 9.95 5.36
C TRP A 34 10.00 9.86 6.88
N ASN A 35 9.67 10.95 7.55
CA ASN A 35 9.57 11.04 8.98
C ASN A 35 8.32 11.82 9.36
N THR A 36 7.60 11.34 10.37
CA THR A 36 6.51 12.04 11.05
C THR A 36 6.83 12.14 12.54
N SER A 37 6.27 13.12 13.24
CA SER A 37 6.54 13.29 14.67
C SER A 37 5.79 12.26 15.52
N ALA A 38 4.57 11.89 15.12
CA ALA A 38 3.73 10.94 15.83
C ALA A 38 2.55 10.48 14.97
N LEU A 39 2.05 9.28 15.26
CA LEU A 39 0.77 8.79 14.74
C LEU A 39 -0.37 9.00 15.73
N THR A 40 -1.59 8.91 15.24
CA THR A 40 -2.81 8.94 16.04
C THR A 40 -3.89 8.07 15.42
N GLY A 41 -4.90 7.76 16.24
CA GLY A 41 -6.09 7.04 15.79
C GLY A 41 -5.78 5.59 15.44
N TYR A 42 -6.23 4.66 16.28
CA TYR A 42 -6.19 3.23 15.97
C TYR A 42 -7.28 2.79 14.98
N MET A 43 -7.86 3.75 14.25
CA MET A 43 -8.99 3.60 13.35
C MET A 43 -8.93 4.74 12.35
N THR A 44 -8.36 4.48 11.19
CA THR A 44 -8.38 5.41 10.06
C THR A 44 -9.60 5.09 9.21
N THR A 45 -10.36 6.10 8.84
CA THR A 45 -11.51 5.91 7.94
C THR A 45 -11.33 6.60 6.60
N GLY A 46 -12.16 6.22 5.63
CA GLY A 46 -12.30 6.87 4.32
C GLY A 46 -12.30 8.39 4.38
N ALA A 47 -12.94 8.97 5.40
CA ALA A 47 -13.06 10.43 5.56
C ALA A 47 -11.83 11.11 6.19
N MET A 48 -10.86 10.34 6.68
CA MET A 48 -9.66 10.87 7.33
C MET A 48 -8.47 10.97 6.38
N MET A 49 -8.67 10.61 5.11
CA MET A 49 -7.64 10.49 4.09
C MET A 49 -7.65 11.65 3.08
N ASP A 50 -8.37 12.73 3.41
CA ASP A 50 -8.49 13.92 2.57
C ASP A 50 -7.12 14.49 2.18
N GLY A 51 -6.92 14.67 0.87
CA GLY A 51 -5.66 15.15 0.30
C GLY A 51 -4.73 14.05 -0.23
N MET A 52 -4.99 12.76 0.06
CA MET A 52 -4.26 11.68 -0.60
C MET A 52 -4.34 11.82 -2.11
N THR A 53 -3.28 11.43 -2.82
CA THR A 53 -3.31 11.45 -4.30
C THR A 53 -3.28 10.05 -4.85
N VAL A 54 -4.10 9.82 -5.88
CA VAL A 54 -4.16 8.56 -6.62
C VAL A 54 -3.87 8.86 -8.07
N GLN A 55 -2.84 8.25 -8.61
CA GLN A 55 -2.48 8.30 -10.02
C GLN A 55 -2.67 6.94 -10.67
N THR A 56 -3.40 6.91 -11.78
CA THR A 56 -3.61 5.71 -12.58
C THR A 56 -2.89 5.87 -13.91
N THR A 57 -2.05 4.90 -14.26
CA THR A 57 -1.43 4.79 -15.60
C THR A 57 -2.17 3.73 -16.40
N PHE A 58 -2.62 4.08 -17.59
CA PHE A 58 -3.33 3.19 -18.50
C PHE A 58 -2.37 2.53 -19.51
N LEU A 59 -2.78 1.42 -20.12
CA LEU A 59 -1.97 0.66 -21.09
C LEU A 59 -1.68 1.43 -22.38
N ASP A 60 -2.48 2.44 -22.71
CA ASP A 60 -2.23 3.36 -23.82
C ASP A 60 -1.17 4.43 -23.48
N GLY A 61 -0.61 4.40 -22.25
CA GLY A 61 0.38 5.33 -21.74
C GLY A 61 -0.20 6.62 -21.17
N SER A 62 -1.51 6.84 -21.28
CA SER A 62 -2.16 7.99 -20.64
C SER A 62 -2.16 7.84 -19.11
N GLN A 63 -2.27 8.97 -18.43
CA GLN A 63 -2.32 9.02 -16.97
C GLN A 63 -3.47 9.91 -16.52
N GLN A 64 -4.11 9.54 -15.43
CA GLN A 64 -5.07 10.39 -14.73
C GLN A 64 -4.75 10.40 -13.24
N SER A 65 -4.97 11.55 -12.61
CA SER A 65 -4.81 11.72 -11.17
C SER A 65 -6.10 12.26 -10.55
N ALA A 66 -6.35 11.86 -9.32
CA ALA A 66 -7.42 12.39 -8.48
C ALA A 66 -6.90 12.60 -7.06
N VAL A 67 -7.49 13.58 -6.39
CA VAL A 67 -7.27 13.84 -4.96
C VAL A 67 -8.43 13.20 -4.21
N TRP A 68 -8.10 12.57 -3.09
CA TRP A 68 -9.07 11.96 -2.19
C TRP A 68 -9.87 13.03 -1.46
N ALA A 69 -11.18 12.83 -1.40
CA ALA A 69 -12.11 13.69 -0.70
C ALA A 69 -13.23 12.87 -0.04
N ASP A 70 -13.79 13.43 1.02
CA ASP A 70 -15.00 12.94 1.68
C ASP A 70 -16.16 12.68 0.70
N THR A 71 -16.77 11.51 0.86
CA THR A 71 -18.03 11.13 0.19
C THR A 71 -19.14 10.77 1.20
N GLY A 72 -18.80 10.70 2.48
CA GLY A 72 -19.69 10.42 3.59
C GLY A 72 -18.96 10.55 4.92
N ALA A 73 -19.67 10.39 6.04
CA ALA A 73 -19.12 10.65 7.38
C ALA A 73 -17.92 9.76 7.78
N ALA A 74 -17.74 8.61 7.13
CA ALA A 74 -16.61 7.70 7.34
C ALA A 74 -16.12 7.13 5.99
N SER A 75 -16.38 7.84 4.89
CA SER A 75 -16.18 7.35 3.53
C SER A 75 -15.52 8.41 2.69
N GLY A 76 -14.58 8.02 1.84
CA GLY A 76 -13.90 8.93 0.92
C GLY A 76 -13.54 8.25 -0.39
N ALA A 77 -13.21 9.06 -1.39
CA ALA A 77 -12.83 8.56 -2.70
C ALA A 77 -11.91 9.53 -3.44
N ALA A 78 -11.01 8.97 -4.24
CA ALA A 78 -10.35 9.67 -5.33
C ALA A 78 -11.05 9.28 -6.65
N THR A 79 -11.73 10.24 -7.28
CA THR A 79 -12.52 10.01 -8.50
C THR A 79 -12.00 10.85 -9.66
N ALA A 80 -11.73 10.20 -10.79
CA ALA A 80 -11.44 10.82 -12.09
C ALA A 80 -12.40 10.27 -13.16
N SER A 81 -12.35 10.83 -14.37
CA SER A 81 -13.20 10.37 -15.48
C SER A 81 -12.98 8.89 -15.85
N GLY A 82 -11.76 8.39 -15.72
CA GLY A 82 -11.36 7.04 -16.10
C GLY A 82 -11.27 6.04 -14.95
N PHE A 83 -11.36 6.47 -13.68
CA PHE A 83 -11.29 5.55 -12.54
C PHE A 83 -11.93 6.12 -11.28
N GLN A 84 -12.23 5.24 -10.34
CA GLN A 84 -12.50 5.59 -8.95
C GLN A 84 -11.77 4.64 -8.02
N LEU A 85 -11.13 5.18 -6.99
CA LEU A 85 -10.72 4.44 -5.79
C LEU A 85 -11.51 4.97 -4.61
N ARG A 86 -12.13 4.11 -3.82
CA ARG A 86 -12.91 4.50 -2.63
C ARG A 86 -12.71 3.55 -1.47
N GLU A 87 -12.95 4.05 -0.28
CA GLU A 87 -12.91 3.30 0.97
C GLU A 87 -14.05 3.82 1.87
N SER A 88 -14.62 2.93 2.69
CA SER A 88 -15.62 3.31 3.68
C SER A 88 -15.52 2.47 4.93
N GLY A 89 -15.47 3.15 6.08
CA GLY A 89 -15.30 2.53 7.38
C GLY A 89 -13.84 2.53 7.80
N ASP A 90 -13.51 1.66 8.74
CA ASP A 90 -12.16 1.51 9.29
C ASP A 90 -11.28 0.68 8.34
N THR A 91 -10.14 1.22 7.90
CA THR A 91 -9.23 0.58 6.93
C THR A 91 -8.67 -0.76 7.38
N TRP A 92 -8.68 -1.06 8.69
CA TRP A 92 -8.22 -2.34 9.21
C TRP A 92 -9.06 -3.53 8.69
N SER A 93 -10.36 -3.30 8.46
CA SER A 93 -11.28 -4.33 7.94
C SER A 93 -12.11 -3.87 6.73
N GLY A 94 -12.09 -2.58 6.45
CA GLY A 94 -12.74 -1.91 5.33
C GLY A 94 -12.14 -2.35 4.00
N LEU A 95 -13.01 -2.38 3.00
CA LEU A 95 -12.63 -2.73 1.64
C LEU A 95 -12.39 -1.46 0.83
N TRP A 96 -11.20 -1.41 0.23
CA TRP A 96 -10.89 -0.51 -0.84
C TRP A 96 -11.51 -1.04 -2.13
N TYR A 97 -12.20 -0.20 -2.88
CA TYR A 97 -12.79 -0.54 -4.17
C TYR A 97 -12.19 0.31 -5.26
N PHE A 98 -11.52 -0.34 -6.21
CA PHE A 98 -11.03 0.28 -7.43
C PHE A 98 -11.91 -0.12 -8.61
N SER A 99 -12.30 0.86 -9.42
CA SER A 99 -13.08 0.66 -10.66
C SER A 99 -12.41 1.37 -11.83
N ASN A 100 -12.32 0.68 -12.97
CA ASN A 100 -11.80 1.26 -14.22
C ASN A 100 -12.97 1.63 -15.15
N TYR A 101 -13.15 2.93 -15.40
CA TYR A 101 -14.16 3.48 -16.31
C TYR A 101 -13.57 4.00 -17.63
N ALA A 102 -12.24 3.96 -17.78
CA ALA A 102 -11.57 4.40 -19.00
C ALA A 102 -11.78 3.40 -20.13
N THR A 103 -11.51 3.82 -21.36
CA THR A 103 -11.55 2.95 -22.56
C THR A 103 -10.34 2.04 -22.71
N SER A 104 -9.29 2.26 -21.90
CA SER A 104 -8.08 1.43 -21.84
C SER A 104 -8.00 0.67 -20.52
N GLY A 105 -7.36 -0.50 -20.55
CA GLY A 105 -6.98 -1.19 -19.32
C GLY A 105 -5.99 -0.37 -18.49
N VAL A 106 -6.00 -0.57 -17.17
CA VAL A 106 -5.06 0.04 -16.22
C VAL A 106 -3.80 -0.80 -16.12
N ALA A 107 -2.65 -0.16 -16.27
CA ALA A 107 -1.34 -0.75 -16.09
C ALA A 107 -0.89 -0.68 -14.62
N SER A 108 -1.08 0.47 -13.97
CA SER A 108 -0.74 0.64 -12.56
C SER A 108 -1.54 1.73 -11.85
N ILE A 109 -1.61 1.63 -10.52
CA ILE A 109 -2.13 2.63 -9.61
C ILE A 109 -1.00 3.01 -8.65
N LEU A 110 -0.75 4.30 -8.45
CA LEU A 110 0.15 4.82 -7.43
C LEU A 110 -0.68 5.64 -6.44
N ILE A 111 -0.58 5.31 -5.16
CA ILE A 111 -1.22 6.02 -4.07
C ILE A 111 -0.13 6.68 -3.21
N ASP A 112 -0.25 7.99 -3.01
CA ASP A 112 0.52 8.74 -2.01
C ASP A 112 -0.39 9.04 -0.81
N ALA A 113 -0.23 8.23 0.24
CA ALA A 113 -1.00 8.36 1.48
C ALA A 113 -0.58 9.61 2.27
N GLY A 114 0.72 9.94 2.23
CA GLY A 114 1.30 11.03 3.03
C GLY A 114 0.73 12.40 2.68
N ALA A 115 0.31 12.60 1.43
CA ALA A 115 -0.40 13.82 1.01
C ALA A 115 -1.73 14.03 1.73
N GLY A 116 -2.36 12.97 2.24
CA GLY A 116 -3.61 13.00 2.99
C GLY A 116 -3.45 12.70 4.48
N ASN A 117 -2.33 13.11 5.08
CA ASN A 117 -2.04 12.94 6.51
C ASN A 117 -2.21 11.51 7.01
N THR A 118 -1.80 10.55 6.18
CA THR A 118 -2.00 9.13 6.43
C THR A 118 -0.78 8.35 5.94
N VAL A 119 -0.55 7.17 6.50
CA VAL A 119 0.48 6.22 6.07
C VAL A 119 -0.13 4.84 5.94
N PHE A 120 0.44 3.98 5.10
CA PHE A 120 0.06 2.57 5.07
C PHE A 120 0.72 1.83 6.23
N ASP A 121 -0.06 1.05 6.96
CA ASP A 121 0.43 0.14 7.98
C ASP A 121 0.37 -1.31 7.49
N THR A 122 1.53 -1.96 7.47
CA THR A 122 1.71 -3.32 6.98
C THR A 122 2.08 -4.31 8.09
N GLY A 123 2.35 -3.83 9.31
CA GLY A 123 2.84 -4.63 10.42
C GLY A 123 1.71 -5.33 11.15
N ILE A 124 1.68 -6.66 11.17
CA ILE A 124 0.60 -7.38 11.86
C ILE A 124 0.57 -7.15 13.39
N ASN A 125 1.67 -6.66 13.95
CA ASN A 125 1.81 -6.29 15.35
C ASN A 125 1.82 -4.76 15.47
N ALA A 126 1.42 -4.26 16.65
CA ALA A 126 1.52 -2.84 16.98
C ALA A 126 2.98 -2.44 17.28
N ASP A 127 3.81 -2.42 16.24
CA ASP A 127 5.25 -2.14 16.33
C ASP A 127 5.52 -0.62 16.45
N SER A 128 4.75 0.19 15.74
CA SER A 128 4.85 1.67 15.75
C SER A 128 4.06 2.35 16.88
N PRO A 129 4.66 3.29 17.64
CA PRO A 129 3.94 4.06 18.65
C PRO A 129 2.80 4.89 18.05
N GLY A 130 1.61 4.76 18.64
CA GLY A 130 0.40 5.46 18.17
C GLY A 130 -0.36 4.72 17.07
N SER A 131 0.11 3.54 16.66
CA SER A 131 -0.53 2.62 15.72
C SER A 131 -0.97 1.31 16.41
N ALA A 132 -1.94 0.61 15.81
CA ALA A 132 -2.33 -0.74 16.18
C ALA A 132 -1.57 -1.75 15.29
N GLY A 133 -2.06 -2.98 15.15
CA GLY A 133 -1.57 -3.82 14.05
C GLY A 133 -2.25 -3.40 12.76
N GLY A 134 -1.54 -3.54 11.64
CA GLY A 134 -1.98 -3.26 10.28
C GLY A 134 -2.01 -4.45 9.33
N ARG A 135 -2.31 -4.15 8.06
CA ARG A 135 -2.52 -5.14 6.99
C ARG A 135 -1.94 -4.66 5.67
N ALA A 136 -0.99 -5.44 5.18
CA ALA A 136 -0.52 -5.31 3.82
C ALA A 136 -1.63 -5.68 2.80
N PHE A 137 -1.43 -5.20 1.57
CA PHE A 137 -2.30 -5.40 0.43
C PHE A 137 -2.77 -6.86 0.30
N ASN A 138 -4.09 -7.05 0.34
CA ASN A 138 -4.71 -8.36 0.19
C ASN A 138 -5.96 -8.26 -0.69
N VAL A 139 -5.97 -8.96 -1.82
CA VAL A 139 -7.14 -9.00 -2.70
C VAL A 139 -8.26 -9.76 -2.01
N ASN A 140 -9.41 -9.11 -1.87
CA ASN A 140 -10.64 -9.73 -1.38
C ASN A 140 -11.47 -10.31 -2.53
N ASN A 141 -11.59 -9.59 -3.65
CA ASN A 141 -12.33 -10.03 -4.82
C ASN A 141 -11.85 -9.30 -6.08
N ALA A 142 -11.83 -10.00 -7.21
CA ALA A 142 -11.55 -9.44 -8.52
C ALA A 142 -12.53 -10.02 -9.55
N SER A 143 -13.02 -9.17 -10.47
CA SER A 143 -13.94 -9.61 -11.54
C SER A 143 -13.27 -10.38 -12.69
N SER A 144 -11.95 -10.58 -12.63
CA SER A 144 -11.15 -11.29 -13.63
C SER A 144 -9.93 -11.97 -13.01
N ILE A 145 -9.29 -12.87 -13.77
CA ILE A 145 -7.96 -13.37 -13.46
C ILE A 145 -6.97 -12.20 -13.55
N LEU A 146 -6.26 -11.92 -12.45
CA LEU A 146 -5.28 -10.83 -12.37
C LEU A 146 -3.94 -11.37 -11.91
N ALA A 147 -2.87 -10.74 -12.38
CA ALA A 147 -1.53 -10.88 -11.80
C ALA A 147 -1.11 -9.51 -11.27
N ILE A 148 -0.94 -9.41 -9.96
CA ILE A 148 -0.78 -8.13 -9.26
C ILE A 148 0.55 -8.14 -8.53
N THR A 149 1.30 -7.04 -8.67
CA THR A 149 2.43 -6.73 -7.82
C THR A 149 2.11 -5.46 -7.04
N ALA A 150 1.88 -5.60 -5.74
CA ALA A 150 1.75 -4.48 -4.82
C ALA A 150 3.13 -4.16 -4.23
N THR A 151 3.60 -2.93 -4.35
CA THR A 151 4.89 -2.48 -3.85
C THR A 151 4.69 -1.30 -2.90
N TYR A 152 5.04 -1.51 -1.63
CA TYR A 152 5.15 -0.44 -0.65
C TYR A 152 6.51 0.25 -0.78
N SER A 153 6.54 1.57 -0.64
CA SER A 153 7.79 2.34 -0.69
C SER A 153 7.70 3.64 0.10
N GLY A 154 8.85 4.27 0.32
CA GLY A 154 8.95 5.46 1.16
C GLY A 154 8.69 5.11 2.62
N GLN A 155 9.60 4.35 3.21
CA GLN A 155 9.53 3.96 4.63
C GLN A 155 9.33 5.19 5.50
N VAL A 156 8.44 5.07 6.49
CA VAL A 156 8.12 6.17 7.40
C VAL A 156 8.72 5.87 8.77
N TYR A 157 9.49 6.83 9.26
CA TYR A 157 10.02 6.89 10.61
C TYR A 157 9.00 7.60 11.49
N VAL A 158 8.90 7.17 12.74
CA VAL A 158 8.13 7.87 13.77
C VAL A 158 9.11 8.45 14.76
N ASN A 159 9.19 9.78 14.81
CA ASN A 159 10.12 10.52 15.65
C ASN A 159 11.57 10.03 15.47
N ASP A 160 12.02 9.98 14.20
CA ASP A 160 13.35 9.54 13.77
C ASP A 160 13.68 8.06 14.07
N ILE A 161 12.70 7.24 14.46
CA ILE A 161 12.87 5.80 14.67
C ILE A 161 12.15 5.03 13.57
N LEU A 162 12.86 4.11 12.91
CA LEU A 162 12.28 3.18 11.95
C LEU A 162 11.76 1.94 12.66
N TYR A 163 10.46 1.70 12.56
CA TYR A 163 9.79 0.50 13.08
C TYR A 163 9.62 -0.59 12.01
N GLY A 164 9.56 -0.21 10.72
CA GLY A 164 9.70 -1.12 9.57
C GLY A 164 8.38 -1.58 8.93
N ASP A 165 7.26 -1.12 9.46
CA ASP A 165 5.86 -1.44 9.16
C ASP A 165 5.13 -0.33 8.38
N LEU A 166 5.58 0.92 8.49
CA LEU A 166 4.91 2.09 7.90
C LEU A 166 5.51 2.54 6.56
N TYR A 167 4.63 2.85 5.60
CA TYR A 167 5.01 3.28 4.24
C TYR A 167 4.13 4.42 3.73
N ARG A 168 4.72 5.38 3.03
CA ARG A 168 3.99 6.50 2.42
C ARG A 168 3.26 6.11 1.13
N TYR A 169 3.88 5.25 0.32
CA TYR A 169 3.37 4.95 -1.02
C TYR A 169 2.99 3.48 -1.16
N LEU A 170 1.91 3.24 -1.88
CA LEU A 170 1.53 1.93 -2.40
C LEU A 170 1.38 2.03 -3.92
N LYS A 171 2.16 1.24 -4.64
CA LYS A 171 2.00 1.05 -6.08
C LYS A 171 1.43 -0.34 -6.37
N ILE A 172 0.36 -0.40 -7.15
CA ILE A 172 -0.29 -1.64 -7.58
C ILE A 172 -0.07 -1.76 -9.08
N ASP A 173 0.74 -2.73 -9.51
CA ASP A 173 1.02 -3.04 -10.91
C ASP A 173 0.17 -4.24 -11.37
N PHE A 174 -0.55 -4.09 -12.48
CA PHE A 174 -1.28 -5.17 -13.14
C PHE A 174 -0.40 -5.80 -14.22
N THR A 175 0.28 -6.89 -13.85
CA THR A 175 1.30 -7.56 -14.65
C THR A 175 0.74 -8.62 -15.60
N ASN A 176 -0.56 -8.90 -15.54
CA ASN A 176 -1.21 -9.78 -16.50
C ASN A 176 -1.29 -9.12 -17.88
N THR A 177 -1.34 -9.95 -18.93
CA THR A 177 -1.61 -9.47 -20.29
C THR A 177 -2.92 -8.69 -20.33
N GLY A 178 -2.87 -7.47 -20.87
CA GLY A 178 -4.05 -6.59 -20.96
C GLY A 178 -4.41 -5.83 -19.69
N GLY A 179 -3.58 -5.91 -18.63
CA GLY A 179 -3.74 -5.14 -17.39
C GLY A 179 -5.12 -5.32 -16.73
N PHE A 180 -5.57 -4.32 -15.98
CA PHE A 180 -6.90 -4.33 -15.37
C PHE A 180 -7.93 -3.72 -16.32
N ALA A 181 -8.72 -4.60 -16.94
CA ALA A 181 -9.62 -4.25 -18.04
C ALA A 181 -10.68 -3.20 -17.69
N THR A 182 -11.14 -2.48 -18.72
CA THR A 182 -12.26 -1.54 -18.66
C THR A 182 -13.52 -2.20 -18.12
N GLY A 183 -14.26 -1.49 -17.26
CA GLY A 183 -15.52 -1.95 -16.69
C GLY A 183 -15.36 -2.93 -15.52
N ASN A 184 -14.12 -3.33 -15.17
CA ASN A 184 -13.86 -4.22 -14.05
C ASN A 184 -13.77 -3.47 -12.72
N SER A 185 -13.97 -4.23 -11.65
CA SER A 185 -13.79 -3.79 -10.26
C SER A 185 -12.87 -4.73 -9.49
N LEU A 186 -12.00 -4.16 -8.66
CA LEU A 186 -11.14 -4.85 -7.71
C LEU A 186 -11.53 -4.39 -6.31
N SER A 187 -11.69 -5.33 -5.37
CA SER A 187 -11.77 -5.02 -3.94
C SER A 187 -10.58 -5.62 -3.21
N TYR A 188 -9.94 -4.85 -2.36
CA TYR A 188 -8.80 -5.29 -1.57
C TYR A 188 -8.83 -4.66 -0.18
N ILE A 189 -8.03 -5.22 0.72
CA ILE A 189 -7.74 -4.66 2.04
C ILE A 189 -6.33 -4.08 1.99
N SER A 190 -6.17 -2.90 2.56
CA SER A 190 -4.89 -2.33 2.97
C SER A 190 -5.18 -1.43 4.16
N ASP A 191 -4.39 -1.55 5.21
CA ASP A 191 -4.59 -0.72 6.39
C ASP A 191 -3.79 0.59 6.31
N THR A 192 -4.26 1.57 7.06
CA THR A 192 -3.65 2.89 7.15
C THR A 192 -3.76 3.48 8.55
N ASP A 193 -2.80 4.33 8.93
CA ASP A 193 -2.80 5.11 10.15
C ASP A 193 -2.75 6.61 9.86
N ASN A 194 -3.34 7.41 10.74
CA ASN A 194 -3.29 8.86 10.63
C ASN A 194 -2.05 9.45 11.30
N LEU A 195 -1.52 10.51 10.70
CA LEU A 195 -0.54 11.37 11.35
C LEU A 195 -1.22 12.15 12.47
N LEU A 196 -0.54 12.35 13.60
CA LEU A 196 -1.07 13.18 14.69
C LEU A 196 -1.19 14.65 14.28
N TYR A 197 -0.25 15.12 13.45
CA TYR A 197 -0.20 16.51 13.00
C TYR A 197 -0.27 16.58 11.48
N ALA A 198 -1.24 17.33 10.97
CA ALA A 198 -1.40 17.51 9.54
C ALA A 198 -0.15 18.16 8.91
N GLY A 199 0.33 17.60 7.80
CA GLY A 199 1.49 18.06 7.06
C GLY A 199 2.85 17.79 7.70
N ASP A 200 2.91 16.94 8.75
CA ASP A 200 4.16 16.68 9.48
C ASP A 200 5.05 15.61 8.86
N ILE A 201 4.59 14.92 7.81
CA ILE A 201 5.38 13.96 7.07
C ILE A 201 6.37 14.68 6.14
N THR A 202 7.65 14.60 6.48
CA THR A 202 8.73 15.29 5.77
C THR A 202 9.81 14.29 5.33
N PRO A 203 10.63 14.60 4.31
CA PRO A 203 11.72 13.70 3.92
C PRO A 203 12.62 13.43 5.13
N ALA A 204 12.87 12.16 5.43
CA ALA A 204 13.79 11.80 6.50
C ALA A 204 15.18 12.30 6.12
N VAL A 205 15.82 13.06 7.02
CA VAL A 205 17.18 13.53 6.80
C VAL A 205 18.10 12.33 6.92
N PRO A 206 18.81 11.91 5.85
CA PRO A 206 19.75 10.81 5.96
C PRO A 206 20.79 11.19 7.01
N GLU A 207 21.11 10.28 7.94
CA GLU A 207 22.21 10.49 8.87
C GLU A 207 23.42 10.97 8.06
N PRO A 208 24.02 12.11 8.41
CA PRO A 208 25.10 12.67 7.62
C PRO A 208 26.19 11.61 7.44
N SER A 209 26.50 11.27 6.19
CA SER A 209 27.67 10.43 5.84
C SER A 209 28.99 11.04 6.36
N THR A 210 28.93 12.27 6.87
CA THR A 210 29.97 12.89 7.68
C THR A 210 30.32 12.08 8.93
N MET A 211 29.41 11.33 9.57
CA MET A 211 29.77 10.48 10.70
C MET A 211 30.63 9.29 10.29
N LEU A 212 30.31 8.65 9.15
CA LEU A 212 31.14 7.60 8.58
C LEU A 212 32.49 8.15 8.10
N LEU A 213 32.50 9.33 7.45
CA LEU A 213 33.71 10.00 7.01
C LEU A 213 34.58 10.46 8.19
N PHE A 214 33.96 10.96 9.25
CA PHE A 214 34.63 11.37 10.48
C PHE A 214 35.22 10.16 11.21
N GLY A 215 34.45 9.08 11.36
CA GLY A 215 34.91 7.83 11.95
C GLY A 215 36.05 7.19 11.16
N SER A 216 35.93 7.12 9.84
CA SER A 216 36.98 6.58 8.96
C SER A 216 38.22 7.49 8.89
N GLY A 217 38.03 8.82 8.92
CA GLY A 217 39.11 9.79 9.03
C GLY A 217 39.90 9.67 10.34
N LEU A 218 39.21 9.53 11.48
CA LEU A 218 39.83 9.27 12.78
C LEU A 218 40.59 7.94 12.79
N ALA A 219 39.98 6.87 12.27
CA ALA A 219 40.63 5.57 12.17
C ALA A 219 41.91 5.64 11.32
N GLY A 220 41.86 6.35 10.18
CA GLY A 220 43.02 6.61 9.33
C GLY A 220 44.16 7.34 10.05
N LEU A 221 43.84 8.37 10.84
CA LEU A 221 44.83 9.13 11.63
C LEU A 221 45.47 8.29 12.74
N VAL A 222 44.69 7.46 13.44
CA VAL A 222 45.21 6.55 14.47
C VAL A 222 46.17 5.52 13.85
N LEU A 223 45.78 4.90 12.72
CA LEU A 223 46.64 3.95 12.02
C LEU A 223 47.94 4.60 11.52
N TRP A 224 47.87 5.83 11.01
CA TRP A 224 49.04 6.58 10.58
C TRP A 224 50.00 6.90 11.73
N ARG A 225 49.47 7.31 12.89
CA ARG A 225 50.27 7.59 14.09
C ARG A 225 51.01 6.34 14.60
N ARG A 226 50.33 5.19 14.64
CA ARG A 226 50.95 3.90 15.05
C ARG A 226 52.09 3.50 14.11
N LYS A 227 51.93 3.73 12.80
CA LYS A 227 52.98 3.45 11.81
C LYS A 227 54.20 4.36 11.96
N LYS A 228 54.02 5.61 12.42
CA LYS A 228 55.14 6.54 12.70
C LYS A 228 55.89 6.22 13.99
N GLN A 229 55.24 5.62 15.00
CA GLN A 229 55.86 5.26 16.27
C GLN A 229 56.55 3.89 16.26
N ALA A 230 56.30 3.07 15.24
CA ALA A 230 56.93 1.76 15.05
C ALA A 230 58.21 1.80 14.19
N LYS A 231 58.69 3.00 13.82
CA LYS A 231 59.99 3.28 13.22
C LYS A 231 60.84 4.04 14.22
#